data_AF-A0A7Y5T9Y1-F1
#
_entry.id   AF-A0A7Y5T9Y1-F1
#
_cell.length_a   1.000
_cell.length_b   1.000
_cell.length_c   1.000
_cell.angle_alpha   90.00
_cell.angle_beta   90.00
_cell.angle_gamma   90.00
#
_symmetry.space_group_name_H-M   'P 1'
#
loop_
_entity.id
_entity.type
_entity.pdbx_description
1 polymer ?
#
loop_
_entity_poly.entity_id
_entity_poly.type
_entity_poly.pdbx_seq_one_letter_code
_entity_poly.pdbx_strand_id
1 'polypeptide(L)'
;MFGIGLPELAVIAVVAILVFGPDRLPEFARQAGRMVRQIRQFTNAARDDIRAELGPEFSEFELTDLDPRRAVRKYIQDAWDETEDDDEPEKDPGQRPLEDGELPPYDSDAT
;
A
#
# COMPACT_ATOMS: atom_id res chain seq x y z
N MET A 1 15.25 -13.31 0.79
CA MET A 1 15.35 -11.91 0.34
C MET A 1 15.22 -11.02 1.58
N PHE A 2 15.94 -9.89 1.67
CA PHE A 2 15.98 -9.06 2.88
C PHE A 2 14.59 -8.49 3.20
N GLY A 3 13.88 -9.11 4.13
CA GLY A 3 12.69 -8.53 4.76
C GLY A 3 13.13 -7.51 5.79
N ILE A 4 12.77 -6.24 5.59
CA ILE A 4 12.94 -5.23 6.64
C ILE A 4 11.77 -5.40 7.61
N GLY A 5 12.03 -6.05 8.74
CA GLY A 5 11.10 -6.12 9.84
C GLY A 5 11.24 -4.93 10.80
N LEU A 6 10.39 -4.94 11.82
CA LEU A 6 10.49 -4.02 12.95
C LEU A 6 11.87 -4.06 13.65
N PRO A 7 12.53 -5.22 13.89
CA PRO A 7 13.83 -5.21 14.56
C PRO A 7 14.94 -4.60 13.68
N GLU A 8 14.96 -4.85 12.38
CA GLU A 8 15.93 -4.25 11.47
C GLU A 8 15.77 -2.72 11.40
N LEU A 9 14.52 -2.24 11.36
CA LEU A 9 14.23 -0.80 11.42
C LEU A 9 14.74 -0.16 12.72
N ALA A 10 14.59 -0.86 13.86
CA ALA A 10 15.09 -0.38 15.15
C ALA A 10 16.62 -0.24 15.16
N VAL A 11 17.34 -1.20 14.57
CA VAL A 11 18.80 -1.12 14.42
C VAL A 11 19.20 0.09 13.58
N ILE A 12 18.54 0.31 12.44
CA ILE A 12 18.78 1.48 11.59
C ILE A 12 18.52 2.79 12.36
N ALA A 13 17.43 2.85 13.13
CA ALA A 13 17.11 4.03 13.94
C ALA A 13 18.18 4.31 15.00
N VAL A 14 18.68 3.28 15.68
CA VAL A 14 19.78 3.42 16.66
C VAL A 14 21.05 3.93 15.99
N VAL A 15 21.43 3.38 14.84
CA VAL A 15 22.59 3.85 14.07
C VAL A 15 22.42 5.30 13.64
N ALA A 16 21.24 5.68 13.13
CA ALA A 16 20.95 7.06 12.76
C ALA A 16 21.06 8.01 13.97
N ILE A 17 20.54 7.62 15.12
CA ILE A 17 20.65 8.39 16.37
C ILE A 17 22.12 8.55 16.79
N LEU A 18 22.96 7.53 16.64
CA LEU A 18 24.38 7.63 16.98
C LEU A 18 25.15 8.57 16.04
N VAL A 19 24.83 8.54 14.75
CA VAL A 19 25.50 9.37 13.74
C VAL A 19 25.08 10.83 13.84
N PHE A 20 23.79 11.10 13.93
CA PHE A 20 23.24 12.46 13.88
C PHE A 20 22.98 13.05 15.27
N GLY A 21 22.81 12.23 16.28
CA GLY A 21 22.40 12.61 17.63
C GLY A 21 20.88 12.54 17.83
N PRO A 22 20.39 12.12 19.02
CA PRO A 22 18.96 12.00 19.32
C PRO A 22 18.24 13.35 19.32
N ASP A 23 18.95 14.44 19.62
CA ASP A 23 18.38 15.79 19.65
C ASP A 23 18.22 16.41 18.26
N ARG A 24 19.05 15.99 17.29
CA ARG A 24 19.07 16.57 15.93
C ARG A 24 18.04 15.94 15.00
N LEU A 25 17.81 14.63 15.12
CA LEU A 25 16.80 13.92 14.33
C LEU A 25 15.39 14.58 14.36
N PRO A 26 14.81 14.90 15.53
CA PRO A 26 13.50 15.55 15.58
C PRO A 26 13.52 16.96 14.99
N GLU A 27 14.65 17.68 15.09
CA GLU A 27 14.81 19.00 14.48
C GLU A 27 14.77 18.91 12.94
N PHE A 28 15.51 17.95 12.36
CA PHE A 28 15.48 17.68 10.91
C PHE A 28 14.10 17.22 10.44
N ALA A 29 13.44 16.31 11.17
CA ALA A 29 12.10 15.85 10.84
C ALA A 29 11.07 17.00 10.84
N ARG A 30 11.14 17.91 11.82
CA ARG A 30 10.30 19.10 11.87
C ARG A 30 10.57 20.04 10.69
N GLN A 31 11.84 20.23 10.31
CA GLN A 31 12.19 21.06 9.17
C GLN A 31 11.69 20.47 7.85
N ALA A 32 11.91 19.18 7.62
CA ALA A 32 11.38 18.47 6.46
C ALA A 32 9.84 18.54 6.41
N GLY A 33 9.16 18.32 7.54
CA GLY A 33 7.71 18.40 7.63
C GLY A 33 7.17 19.80 7.28
N ARG A 34 7.84 20.86 7.74
CA ARG A 34 7.49 22.24 7.35
C ARG A 34 7.67 22.46 5.84
N MET A 35 8.77 21.98 5.27
CA MET A 35 9.04 22.11 3.84
C MET A 35 8.00 21.37 2.99
N VAL A 36 7.65 20.13 3.36
CA VAL A 36 6.58 19.36 2.70
C VAL A 36 5.25 20.09 2.77
N ARG A 37 4.90 20.65 3.93
CA ARG A 37 3.66 21.43 4.09
C ARG A 37 3.65 22.66 3.20
N GLN A 38 4.76 23.36 3.10
CA GLN A 38 4.91 24.53 2.26
C GLN A 38 4.80 24.19 0.77
N ILE A 39 5.46 23.10 0.33
CA ILE A 39 5.33 22.58 -1.04
C ILE A 39 3.86 22.27 -1.34
N ARG A 40 3.18 21.54 -0.45
CA ARG A 40 1.75 21.21 -0.63
C ARG A 40 0.87 22.46 -0.74
N GLN A 41 1.16 23.50 0.05
CA GLN A 41 0.43 24.75 -0.02
C GLN A 41 0.65 25.48 -1.35
N PHE A 42 1.89 25.53 -1.85
CA PHE A 42 2.20 26.11 -3.15
C PHE A 42 1.56 25.33 -4.30
N THR A 43 1.59 24.00 -4.26
CA THR A 43 0.92 23.16 -5.27
C THR A 43 -0.58 23.39 -5.28
N ASN A 44 -1.21 23.52 -4.10
CA ASN A 44 -2.65 23.81 -4.03
C ASN A 44 -2.98 25.20 -4.58
N ALA A 45 -2.21 26.24 -4.20
CA ALA A 45 -2.41 27.58 -4.71
C ALA A 45 -2.25 27.66 -6.23
N ALA A 46 -1.21 27.03 -6.78
CA ALA A 46 -0.99 26.96 -8.22
C ALA A 46 -2.15 26.24 -8.95
N ARG A 47 -2.71 25.17 -8.35
CA ARG A 47 -3.90 24.49 -8.90
C ARG A 47 -5.13 25.41 -8.91
N ASP A 48 -5.32 26.19 -7.85
CA ASP A 48 -6.44 27.11 -7.71
C ASP A 48 -6.33 28.27 -8.74
N ASP A 49 -5.12 28.80 -8.93
CA ASP A 49 -4.83 29.86 -9.92
C ASP A 49 -5.05 29.35 -11.36
N ILE A 50 -4.52 28.16 -11.69
CA ILE A 50 -4.73 27.52 -13.01
C ILE A 50 -6.21 27.29 -13.29
N ARG A 51 -6.98 26.83 -12.28
CA ARG A 51 -8.44 26.64 -12.39
C ARG A 51 -9.16 27.97 -12.63
N ALA A 52 -8.72 29.05 -11.99
CA ALA A 52 -9.34 30.36 -12.11
C ALA A 52 -9.09 30.99 -13.51
N GLU A 53 -7.92 30.74 -14.10
CA GLU A 53 -7.51 31.36 -15.37
C GLU A 53 -7.90 30.55 -16.61
N LEU A 54 -7.81 29.22 -16.56
CA LEU A 54 -8.00 28.35 -17.73
C LEU A 54 -9.34 27.59 -17.73
N GLY A 55 -10.13 27.71 -16.66
CA GLY A 55 -11.41 27.03 -16.52
C GLY A 55 -11.29 25.54 -16.14
N PRO A 56 -12.40 24.89 -15.77
CA PRO A 56 -12.39 23.53 -15.19
C PRO A 56 -11.83 22.44 -16.12
N GLU A 57 -11.89 22.62 -17.45
CA GLU A 57 -11.57 21.59 -18.44
C GLU A 57 -10.08 21.21 -18.53
N PHE A 58 -9.16 22.07 -18.10
CA PHE A 58 -7.71 21.78 -18.13
C PHE A 58 -7.15 21.22 -16.82
N SER A 59 -7.96 21.18 -15.76
CA SER A 59 -7.51 20.73 -14.43
C SER A 59 -7.53 19.22 -14.23
N GLU A 60 -8.29 18.47 -15.03
CA GLU A 60 -8.47 17.02 -14.85
C GLU A 60 -7.33 16.18 -15.46
N PHE A 61 -6.63 16.71 -16.48
CA PHE A 61 -5.64 15.97 -17.28
C PHE A 61 -4.27 15.80 -16.59
N GLU A 62 -3.87 16.67 -15.65
CA GLU A 62 -2.58 16.53 -14.94
C GLU A 62 -2.72 15.98 -13.50
N LEU A 63 -3.92 15.95 -12.92
CA LEU A 63 -4.09 15.82 -11.46
C LEU A 63 -4.68 14.49 -11.00
N THR A 64 -5.45 13.81 -11.86
CA THR A 64 -6.12 12.54 -11.52
C THR A 64 -5.11 11.38 -11.43
N ASP A 65 -3.97 11.52 -12.09
CA ASP A 65 -2.91 10.51 -12.14
C ASP A 65 -1.93 10.59 -10.96
N LEU A 66 -1.99 11.68 -10.17
CA LEU A 66 -1.08 11.94 -9.05
C LEU A 66 -1.77 11.90 -7.67
N ASP A 67 -2.85 11.13 -7.54
CA ASP A 67 -3.47 10.88 -6.23
C ASP A 67 -2.75 9.71 -5.53
N PRO A 68 -1.94 9.96 -4.47
CA PRO A 68 -1.18 8.91 -3.80
C PRO A 68 -2.10 7.83 -3.21
N ARG A 69 -3.37 8.14 -2.92
CA ARG A 69 -4.33 7.13 -2.46
C ARG A 69 -4.72 6.15 -3.54
N ARG A 70 -4.80 6.60 -4.80
CA ARG A 70 -5.08 5.72 -5.95
C ARG A 70 -3.86 4.89 -6.30
N ALA A 71 -2.66 5.48 -6.24
CA ALA A 71 -1.41 4.75 -6.42
C ALA A 71 -1.27 3.64 -5.37
N VAL A 72 -1.44 3.96 -4.08
CA VAL A 72 -1.38 2.96 -2.99
C VAL A 72 -2.48 1.90 -3.13
N ARG A 73 -3.71 2.30 -3.47
CA ARG A 73 -4.80 1.34 -3.74
C ARG A 73 -4.45 0.41 -4.89
N LYS A 74 -3.87 0.92 -5.98
CA LYS A 74 -3.44 0.12 -7.12
C LYS A 74 -2.32 -0.85 -6.72
N TYR A 75 -1.29 -0.40 -5.99
CA TYR A 75 -0.23 -1.31 -5.52
C TYR A 75 -0.72 -2.37 -4.53
N ILE A 76 -1.67 -2.03 -3.65
CA ILE A 76 -2.28 -3.00 -2.73
C ILE A 76 -3.15 -3.99 -3.50
N GLN A 77 -3.90 -3.50 -4.50
CA GLN A 77 -4.74 -4.34 -5.35
C GLN A 77 -3.89 -5.26 -6.23
N ASP A 78 -2.88 -4.73 -6.92
CA ASP A 78 -1.92 -5.51 -7.71
C ASP A 78 -1.22 -6.56 -6.83
N ALA A 79 -0.86 -6.23 -5.57
CA ALA A 79 -0.26 -7.18 -4.64
C ALA A 79 -1.24 -8.23 -4.07
N TRP A 80 -2.55 -7.95 -4.09
CA TRP A 80 -3.58 -8.92 -3.73
C TRP A 80 -3.91 -9.82 -4.93
N ASP A 81 -4.04 -9.24 -6.14
CA ASP A 81 -4.25 -9.96 -7.40
C ASP A 81 -3.04 -10.88 -7.70
N GLU A 82 -1.80 -10.44 -7.44
CA GLU A 82 -0.58 -11.25 -7.60
C GLU A 82 -0.47 -12.38 -6.55
N THR A 83 -1.19 -12.29 -5.43
CA THR A 83 -1.36 -13.41 -4.49
C THR A 83 -2.55 -14.32 -4.83
N GLU A 84 -3.53 -13.83 -5.59
CA GLU A 84 -4.68 -14.63 -6.04
C GLU A 84 -4.34 -15.60 -7.19
N ASP A 85 -3.24 -15.38 -7.92
CA ASP A 85 -2.77 -16.29 -8.99
C ASP A 85 -1.93 -17.50 -8.48
N ASP A 86 -1.44 -17.49 -7.23
CA ASP A 86 -0.67 -18.60 -6.63
C ASP A 86 -1.35 -19.24 -5.39
N ASP A 87 -2.45 -18.68 -4.88
CA ASP A 87 -3.25 -19.23 -3.77
C ASP A 87 -4.73 -19.39 -4.16
N GLU A 88 -5.04 -20.19 -5.17
CA GLU A 88 -6.27 -21.00 -5.06
C GLU A 88 -5.99 -22.04 -3.96
N PRO A 89 -6.63 -21.98 -2.78
CA PRO A 89 -6.60 -23.13 -1.89
C PRO A 89 -7.24 -24.27 -2.68
N GLU A 90 -6.42 -25.24 -3.09
CA GLU A 90 -6.85 -26.47 -3.73
C GLU A 90 -7.95 -27.06 -2.84
N LYS A 91 -9.22 -26.83 -3.25
CA LYS A 91 -10.38 -27.14 -2.42
C LYS A 91 -10.44 -28.64 -2.28
N ASP A 92 -9.90 -29.13 -1.16
CA ASP A 92 -9.97 -30.52 -0.73
C ASP A 92 -11.39 -31.03 -1.02
N PRO A 93 -11.55 -31.97 -1.98
CA PRO A 93 -12.85 -32.45 -2.40
C PRO A 93 -13.70 -32.97 -1.23
N GLY A 94 -13.07 -33.35 -0.11
CA GLY A 94 -13.74 -33.88 1.08
C GLY A 94 -14.44 -32.84 1.97
N GLN A 95 -14.24 -31.54 1.76
CA GLN A 95 -14.75 -30.49 2.67
C GLN A 95 -15.84 -29.61 2.05
N ARG A 96 -16.23 -29.87 0.81
CA ARG A 96 -17.40 -29.19 0.22
C ARG A 96 -18.68 -29.82 0.78
N PRO A 97 -19.69 -29.01 1.14
CA PRO A 97 -21.03 -29.54 1.41
C PRO A 97 -21.50 -30.33 0.20
N LEU A 98 -21.86 -31.59 0.41
CA LEU A 98 -22.37 -32.47 -0.65
C LEU A 98 -23.66 -31.88 -1.23
N GLU A 99 -23.82 -31.93 -2.55
CA GLU A 99 -25.06 -31.51 -3.20
C GLU A 99 -26.17 -32.56 -3.02
N ASP A 100 -27.44 -32.14 -3.08
CA ASP A 100 -28.58 -33.04 -2.87
C ASP A 100 -28.59 -34.18 -3.89
N GLY A 101 -28.26 -35.40 -3.43
CA GLY A 101 -28.18 -36.61 -4.26
C GLY A 101 -26.76 -37.07 -4.58
N GLU A 102 -25.73 -36.34 -4.13
CA GLU A 102 -24.34 -36.77 -4.23
C GLU A 102 -24.04 -37.83 -3.16
N LEU A 103 -23.57 -38.99 -3.59
CA LEU A 103 -23.19 -40.07 -2.68
C LEU A 103 -21.81 -39.76 -2.10
N PRO A 104 -21.64 -39.79 -0.77
CA PRO A 104 -20.33 -39.58 -0.17
C PRO A 104 -19.35 -40.63 -0.69
N PRO A 105 -18.06 -40.28 -0.85
CA PRO A 105 -17.06 -41.23 -1.30
C PRO A 105 -17.02 -42.42 -0.34
N TYR A 106 -17.21 -43.63 -0.88
CA TYR A 106 -17.10 -44.86 -0.12
C TYR A 106 -15.68 -45.40 -0.24
N ASP A 107 -15.09 -45.78 0.90
CA ASP A 107 -13.79 -46.41 0.95
C ASP A 107 -13.96 -47.93 0.86
N SER A 108 -13.49 -48.53 -0.24
CA SER A 108 -13.54 -49.98 -0.46
C SER A 108 -12.51 -50.75 0.35
N ASP A 109 -11.53 -50.08 0.95
CA ASP A 109 -10.40 -50.69 1.67
C ASP A 109 -10.66 -50.79 3.19
N ALA A 110 -11.82 -50.31 3.67
CA ALA A 110 -12.27 -50.52 5.03
C ALA A 110 -12.85 -51.95 5.21
N THR A 111 -12.01 -52.90 5.66
CA THR A 111 -12.40 -54.25 6.13
C THR A 111 -11.87 -54.52 7.53
#